data_AF-A0A920KMU6-F1
#
_entry.id   AF-A0A920KMU6-F1
#
_cell.length_a   1.000
_cell.length_b   1.000
_cell.length_c   1.000
_cell.angle_alpha   90.00
_cell.angle_beta   90.00
_cell.angle_gamma   90.00
#
_symmetry.space_group_name_H-M   'P 1'
#
loop_
_entity.id
_entity.type
_entity.pdbx_description
1 polymer ?
#
loop_
_entity_poly.entity_id
_entity_poly.type
_entity_poly.pdbx_seq_one_letter_code
_entity_poly.pdbx_strand_id
1 'polypeptide(L)'
;MILSNLMNLCEIKPSDVYRWFMEMFVDSSDWVMTPNVYGMGLFSDGGIFATKPYLCGSNYILKMMDFKRGEWCEVMDGLYWRFINKNRDFFLTNPRLSLMVSSFDKMDTIRKERIVGMAENFIFEHTHED
;
A
#
# COMPACT_ATOMS: atom_id res chain seq x y z
N MET A 1 5.01 -6.48 4.43
CA MET A 1 5.39 -5.05 4.33
C MET A 1 6.10 -4.64 3.04
N ILE A 2 6.66 -5.56 2.23
CA ILE A 2 7.12 -5.22 0.87
C ILE A 2 6.04 -5.57 -0.16
N LEU A 3 5.94 -6.84 -0.55
CA LEU A 3 5.11 -7.31 -1.68
C LEU A 3 3.64 -6.91 -1.53
N SER A 4 2.99 -7.36 -0.45
CA SER A 4 1.58 -7.04 -0.21
C SER A 4 1.32 -5.54 -0.03
N ASN A 5 2.28 -4.79 0.54
CA ASN A 5 2.12 -3.34 0.68
C ASN A 5 2.16 -2.67 -0.71
N LEU A 6 3.14 -3.03 -1.54
CA LEU A 6 3.27 -2.51 -2.89
C LEU A 6 2.05 -2.86 -3.75
N MET A 7 1.63 -4.13 -3.74
CA MET A 7 0.44 -4.58 -4.48
C MET A 7 -0.83 -3.86 -4.01
N ASN A 8 -0.99 -3.64 -2.71
CA ASN A 8 -2.14 -2.89 -2.18
C ASN A 8 -2.11 -1.41 -2.60
N LEU A 9 -0.94 -0.76 -2.49
CA LEU A 9 -0.78 0.65 -2.87
C LEU A 9 -0.95 0.89 -4.38
N CYS A 10 -0.61 -0.11 -5.21
CA CYS A 10 -0.90 -0.12 -6.65
C CYS A 10 -2.33 -0.59 -6.97
N GLU A 11 -3.16 -0.88 -5.96
CA GLU A 11 -4.56 -1.27 -6.11
C GLU A 11 -4.77 -2.52 -6.99
N ILE A 12 -3.84 -3.48 -6.93
CA ILE A 12 -3.97 -4.76 -7.64
C ILE A 12 -5.18 -5.52 -7.10
N LYS A 13 -5.96 -6.12 -8.01
CA LYS A 13 -7.15 -6.90 -7.65
C LYS A 13 -6.77 -7.96 -6.59
N PRO A 14 -7.52 -8.06 -5.47
CA PRO A 14 -7.17 -8.99 -4.39
C PRO A 14 -7.06 -10.45 -4.83
N SER A 15 -7.86 -10.88 -5.82
CA SER A 15 -7.80 -12.21 -6.43
C SER A 15 -6.48 -12.49 -7.14
N ASP A 16 -5.90 -11.50 -7.80
CA ASP A 16 -4.62 -11.64 -8.50
C ASP A 16 -3.45 -11.67 -7.52
N VAL A 17 -3.51 -10.85 -6.47
CA VAL A 17 -2.55 -10.93 -5.36
C VAL A 17 -2.61 -12.31 -4.70
N TYR A 18 -3.80 -12.81 -4.39
CA TYR A 18 -3.99 -14.14 -3.81
C TYR A 18 -3.39 -15.23 -4.68
N ARG A 19 -3.71 -15.23 -5.98
CA ARG A 19 -3.15 -16.17 -6.94
C ARG A 19 -1.62 -16.13 -6.97
N TRP A 20 -1.04 -14.93 -7.00
CA TRP A 20 0.41 -14.76 -7.00
C TRP A 20 1.06 -15.34 -5.73
N PHE A 21 0.49 -15.07 -4.54
CA PHE A 21 0.99 -15.65 -3.29
C PHE A 21 0.84 -17.18 -3.23
N MET A 22 -0.24 -17.72 -3.82
CA MET A 22 -0.42 -19.17 -3.94
C MET A 22 0.63 -19.82 -4.86
N GLU A 23 1.04 -19.14 -5.93
CA GLU A 23 1.98 -19.70 -6.91
C GLU A 23 3.45 -19.56 -6.48
N MET A 24 3.78 -18.53 -5.70
CA MET A 24 5.18 -18.14 -5.46
C MET A 24 5.80 -18.69 -4.17
N PHE A 25 5.00 -19.24 -3.25
CA PHE A 25 5.48 -19.76 -1.97
C PHE A 25 5.21 -21.25 -1.83
N VAL A 26 6.20 -21.98 -1.32
CA VAL A 26 6.14 -23.45 -1.15
C VAL A 26 5.20 -23.89 -0.03
N ASP A 27 4.98 -23.02 0.95
CA ASP A 27 4.08 -23.23 2.10
C ASP A 27 2.70 -22.59 1.87
N SER A 28 2.38 -22.27 0.61
CA SER A 28 1.06 -21.78 0.24
C SER A 28 0.01 -22.88 0.37
N SER A 29 -1.10 -22.53 0.99
CA SER A 29 -2.29 -23.35 1.13
C SER A 29 -3.46 -22.42 1.37
N ASP A 30 -4.65 -22.77 0.87
CA ASP A 30 -5.79 -21.85 0.89
C ASP A 30 -6.12 -21.33 2.30
N TRP A 31 -6.10 -22.23 3.28
CA TRP A 31 -6.41 -21.91 4.68
C TRP A 31 -5.40 -20.94 5.32
N VAL A 32 -4.16 -20.89 4.81
CA VAL A 32 -3.12 -19.95 5.26
C VAL A 32 -3.20 -18.65 4.48
N MET A 33 -3.29 -18.73 3.15
CA MET A 33 -3.17 -17.55 2.29
C MET A 33 -4.41 -16.69 2.31
N THR A 34 -5.60 -17.26 2.51
CA THR A 34 -6.86 -16.48 2.55
C THR A 34 -6.83 -15.40 3.65
N PRO A 35 -6.63 -15.72 4.94
CA PRO A 35 -6.61 -14.69 5.99
C PRO A 35 -5.40 -13.76 5.89
N ASN A 36 -4.24 -14.27 5.45
CA ASN A 36 -3.01 -13.47 5.36
C ASN A 36 -3.05 -12.46 4.22
N VAL A 37 -3.56 -12.84 3.05
CA VAL A 37 -3.62 -11.96 1.88
C VAL A 37 -4.82 -11.01 2.00
N TYR A 38 -6.04 -11.55 2.11
CA TYR A 38 -7.25 -10.72 2.05
C TYR A 38 -7.43 -9.87 3.32
N GLY A 39 -7.14 -10.44 4.49
CA GLY A 39 -7.30 -9.78 5.78
C GLY A 39 -6.09 -8.91 6.12
N MET A 40 -4.97 -9.54 6.45
CA MET A 40 -3.79 -8.81 6.94
C MET A 40 -3.11 -7.96 5.85
N GLY A 41 -2.89 -8.54 4.68
CA GLY A 41 -2.07 -7.93 3.63
C GLY A 41 -2.75 -6.79 2.89
N LEU A 42 -3.99 -7.01 2.45
CA LEU A 42 -4.74 -6.08 1.60
C LEU A 42 -5.80 -5.30 2.35
N PHE A 43 -6.24 -5.75 3.53
CA PHE A 43 -7.36 -5.16 4.26
C PHE A 43 -8.68 -5.17 3.46
N SER A 44 -8.82 -6.13 2.54
CA SER A 44 -9.99 -6.26 1.66
C SER A 44 -11.21 -6.86 2.35
N ASP A 45 -11.04 -7.43 3.54
CA ASP A 45 -12.11 -7.94 4.40
C ASP A 45 -12.81 -6.85 5.22
N GLY A 46 -12.43 -5.58 5.05
CA GLY A 46 -13.00 -4.45 5.79
C GLY A 46 -12.66 -4.43 7.28
N GLY A 47 -11.65 -5.19 7.70
CA GLY A 47 -11.17 -5.22 9.08
C GLY A 47 -11.78 -6.29 9.97
N ILE A 48 -12.27 -7.38 9.39
CA ILE A 48 -12.68 -8.58 10.14
C ILE A 48 -11.46 -9.20 10.85
N PHE A 49 -10.33 -9.29 10.15
CA PHE A 49 -9.11 -9.91 10.66
C PHE A 49 -8.18 -8.92 11.38
N ALA A 50 -8.03 -7.70 10.84
CA ALA A 50 -7.14 -6.68 11.39
C ALA A 50 -7.93 -5.40 11.70
N THR A 51 -7.52 -4.65 12.72
CA THR A 51 -8.20 -3.39 13.08
C THR A 51 -7.70 -2.18 12.28
N LYS A 52 -6.60 -2.34 11.52
CA LYS A 52 -5.98 -1.30 10.70
C LYS A 52 -5.31 -1.91 9.47
N PRO A 53 -5.27 -1.18 8.33
CA PRO A 53 -4.54 -1.62 7.15
C PRO A 53 -3.03 -1.52 7.39
N TYR A 54 -2.29 -2.56 6.98
CA TYR A 54 -0.83 -2.59 7.04
C TYR A 54 -0.22 -1.86 5.84
N LEU A 55 -0.12 -0.54 5.97
CA LEU A 55 0.44 0.33 4.94
C LEU A 55 1.71 1.00 5.43
N CYS A 56 2.69 1.15 4.54
CA CYS A 56 3.89 1.90 4.84
C CYS A 56 4.48 2.62 3.63
N GLY A 57 5.02 3.81 3.87
CA GLY A 57 5.89 4.53 2.92
C GLY A 57 7.36 4.12 3.07
N SER A 58 8.24 4.82 2.34
CA SER A 58 9.67 4.50 2.25
C SER A 58 10.40 4.52 3.60
N ASN A 59 9.97 5.39 4.52
CA ASN A 59 10.60 5.56 5.83
C ASN A 59 10.54 4.29 6.69
N TYR A 60 9.49 3.47 6.56
CA TYR A 60 9.41 2.19 7.27
C TYR A 60 10.46 1.20 6.75
N ILE A 61 10.56 1.10 5.42
CA ILE A 61 11.50 0.20 4.74
C ILE A 61 12.94 0.57 5.11
N LEU A 62 13.29 1.85 5.06
CA LEU A 62 14.63 2.34 5.44
C LEU A 62 14.99 2.10 6.91
N LYS A 63 14.00 2.03 7.82
CA LYS A 63 14.24 1.78 9.25
C LYS A 63 14.35 0.30 9.59
N MET A 64 13.59 -0.54 8.89
CA MET A 64 13.46 -1.96 9.22
C MET A 64 14.38 -2.86 8.41
N MET A 65 15.02 -2.32 7.37
CA MET A 65 15.81 -3.06 6.39
C MET A 65 17.04 -2.27 5.97
N ASP A 66 18.05 -2.95 5.43
CA ASP A 66 19.33 -2.36 5.02
C ASP A 66 19.31 -1.80 3.58
N PHE A 67 18.25 -1.08 3.22
CA PHE A 67 18.17 -0.39 1.92
C PHE A 67 18.79 1.01 2.01
N LYS A 68 19.56 1.38 0.98
CA LYS A 68 20.02 2.75 0.82
C LYS A 68 18.89 3.64 0.30
N ARG A 69 18.85 4.88 0.79
CA ARG A 69 17.95 5.92 0.27
C ARG A 69 18.26 6.14 -1.22
N GLY A 70 17.22 6.18 -2.04
CA GLY A 70 17.31 6.41 -3.48
C GLY A 70 16.00 6.94 -4.05
N GLU A 71 15.92 7.03 -5.37
CA GLU A 71 14.76 7.60 -6.10
C GLU A 71 13.46 6.83 -5.83
N TRP A 72 13.56 5.51 -5.59
CA TRP A 72 12.44 4.65 -5.23
C TRP A 72 11.68 5.13 -3.97
N CYS A 73 12.33 5.88 -3.08
CA CYS A 73 11.69 6.38 -1.87
C CYS A 73 10.52 7.32 -2.19
N GLU A 74 10.66 8.12 -3.24
CA GLU A 74 9.65 9.11 -3.62
C GLU A 74 8.48 8.48 -4.35
N VAL A 75 8.75 7.45 -5.15
CA VAL A 75 7.72 6.58 -5.74
C VAL A 75 6.91 5.91 -4.65
N MET A 76 7.58 5.28 -3.67
CA MET A 76 6.92 4.59 -2.56
C MET A 76 6.10 5.54 -1.68
N ASP A 77 6.65 6.72 -1.35
CA ASP A 77 5.92 7.75 -0.61
C ASP A 77 4.73 8.26 -1.43
N GLY A 78 4.90 8.44 -2.73
CA GLY A 78 3.84 8.81 -3.66
C GLY A 78 2.69 7.82 -3.67
N LEU A 79 2.99 6.54 -3.86
CA LEU A 79 2.02 5.43 -3.82
C LEU A 79 1.25 5.43 -2.49
N TYR A 80 1.97 5.56 -1.37
CA TYR A 80 1.38 5.61 -0.03
C TYR A 80 0.40 6.77 0.15
N TRP A 81 0.84 8.00 -0.17
CA TRP A 81 0.03 9.20 0.04
C TRP A 81 -1.14 9.30 -0.94
N ARG A 82 -0.93 8.89 -2.19
CA ARG A 82 -1.98 8.75 -3.20
C ARG A 82 -3.08 7.80 -2.71
N PHE A 83 -2.71 6.62 -2.22
CA PHE A 83 -3.65 5.63 -1.71
C PHE A 83 -4.49 6.17 -0.54
N ILE A 84 -3.85 6.85 0.42
CA ILE A 84 -4.55 7.48 1.55
C ILE A 84 -5.53 8.54 1.07
N ASN A 85 -5.10 9.41 0.14
CA ASN A 85 -5.95 10.48 -0.36
C ASN A 85 -7.14 9.94 -1.17
N LYS A 86 -6.93 8.90 -1.97
CA LYS A 86 -7.99 8.24 -2.76
C LYS A 86 -9.04 7.59 -1.85
N ASN A 87 -8.61 6.97 -0.75
CA ASN A 87 -9.48 6.29 0.20
C ASN A 87 -9.83 7.16 1.42
N ARG A 88 -9.74 8.49 1.31
CA ARG A 88 -9.82 9.41 2.45
C ARG A 88 -11.05 9.22 3.34
N ASP A 89 -12.20 8.92 2.73
CA ASP A 89 -13.47 8.75 3.46
C ASP A 89 -13.35 7.62 4.47
N PHE A 90 -12.72 6.50 4.09
CA PHE A 90 -12.42 5.40 5.00
C PHE A 90 -11.46 5.85 6.11
N PHE A 91 -10.34 6.49 5.77
CA PHE A 91 -9.35 6.90 6.78
C PHE A 91 -9.89 7.94 7.77
N LEU A 92 -10.85 8.77 7.36
CA LEU A 92 -11.50 9.76 8.22
C LEU A 92 -12.44 9.14 9.26
N THR A 93 -12.98 7.94 9.03
CA THR A 93 -13.87 7.27 10.01
C THR A 93 -13.17 6.87 11.30
N ASN A 94 -11.84 6.66 11.27
CA ASN A 94 -11.06 6.22 12.41
C ASN A 94 -10.11 7.34 12.90
N PRO A 95 -10.23 7.83 14.15
CA PRO A 95 -9.39 8.91 14.67
C PRO A 95 -7.88 8.69 14.58
N ARG A 96 -7.42 7.43 14.60
CA ARG A 96 -5.99 7.11 14.47
C ARG A 96 -5.51 7.19 13.03
N LEU A 97 -6.40 6.90 12.08
CA LEU A 97 -6.12 6.92 10.64
C LEU A 97 -6.31 8.32 10.06
N SER A 98 -7.23 9.12 10.60
CA SER A 98 -7.51 10.48 10.15
C SER A 98 -6.30 11.42 10.28
N LEU A 99 -5.39 11.14 11.21
CA LEU A 99 -4.10 11.83 11.32
C LEU A 99 -3.28 11.74 10.02
N MET A 100 -3.36 10.61 9.31
CA MET A 100 -2.66 10.44 8.03
C MET A 100 -3.22 11.40 6.97
N VAL A 101 -4.56 11.52 6.90
CA VAL A 101 -5.21 12.47 5.99
C VAL A 101 -4.79 13.90 6.33
N SER A 102 -4.79 14.27 7.62
CA SER A 102 -4.33 15.59 8.04
C SER A 102 -2.85 15.85 7.71
N SER A 103 -1.98 14.85 7.86
CA SER A 103 -0.58 14.94 7.47
C SER A 103 -0.42 15.12 5.96
N PHE A 104 -1.23 14.42 5.16
CA PHE A 104 -1.26 14.63 3.72
C PHE A 104 -1.71 16.06 3.41
N ASP A 105 -2.82 16.54 3.97
CA ASP A 105 -3.35 17.87 3.70
C ASP A 105 -2.35 18.99 4.03
N LYS A 106 -1.53 18.83 5.08
CA LYS A 106 -0.48 19.80 5.48
C LYS A 106 0.81 19.71 4.66
N MET A 107 0.99 18.69 3.83
CA MET A 107 2.19 18.56 3.02
C MET A 107 2.25 19.67 1.95
N ASP A 108 3.45 20.15 1.69
CA ASP A 108 3.73 21.13 0.63
C ASP A 108 3.17 20.69 -0.74
N THR A 109 2.53 21.62 -1.45
CA THR A 109 1.83 21.34 -2.70
C THR A 109 2.77 20.88 -3.81
N ILE A 110 3.95 21.48 -3.93
CA ILE A 110 4.96 21.10 -4.93
C ILE A 110 5.42 19.67 -4.66
N ARG A 111 5.66 19.34 -3.38
CA ARG A 111 6.01 17.97 -2.99
C ARG A 111 4.88 16.99 -3.31
N LYS A 112 3.63 17.32 -3.00
CA LYS A 112 2.46 16.46 -3.26
C LYS A 112 2.35 16.13 -4.75
N GLU A 113 2.32 17.15 -5.60
CA GLU A 113 2.18 16.98 -7.05
C GLU A 113 3.29 16.09 -7.61
N ARG A 114 4.53 16.31 -7.15
CA ARG A 114 5.69 15.54 -7.58
C ARG A 114 5.59 14.06 -7.20
N ILE A 115 5.33 13.74 -5.93
CA ILE A 115 5.28 12.33 -5.49
C ILE A 115 4.05 11.60 -6.07
N VAL A 116 2.92 12.30 -6.19
CA VAL A 116 1.71 11.72 -6.80
C VAL A 116 1.94 11.46 -8.29
N GLY A 117 2.57 12.40 -9.02
CA GLY A 117 2.94 12.18 -10.42
C GLY A 117 3.88 11.00 -10.61
N MET A 118 4.88 10.84 -9.75
CA MET A 118 5.77 9.66 -9.77
C MET A 118 5.02 8.36 -9.50
N ALA A 119 4.03 8.38 -8.61
CA ALA A 119 3.20 7.21 -8.30
C ALA A 119 2.31 6.81 -9.47
N GLU A 120 1.63 7.77 -10.11
CA GLU A 120 0.80 7.49 -11.29
C GLU A 120 1.64 6.95 -12.44
N ASN A 121 2.82 7.54 -12.70
CA ASN A 121 3.75 7.04 -13.72
C ASN A 121 4.19 5.60 -13.41
N PHE A 122 4.53 5.31 -12.15
CA PHE A 122 4.92 3.97 -11.75
C PHE A 122 3.79 2.95 -11.98
N ILE A 123 2.56 3.28 -11.57
CA ILE A 123 1.40 2.42 -11.79
C ILE A 123 1.18 2.21 -13.29
N PHE A 124 1.20 3.27 -14.08
CA PHE A 124 1.03 3.21 -15.53
C PHE A 124 2.07 2.31 -16.23
N GLU A 125 3.34 2.39 -15.82
CA GLU A 125 4.41 1.60 -16.42
C GLU A 125 4.43 0.13 -15.97
N HIS A 126 3.96 -0.18 -14.76
CA HIS A 126 4.16 -1.48 -14.12
C HIS A 126 2.87 -2.27 -13.87
N THR A 127 1.70 -1.69 -14.17
CA THR A 127 0.41 -2.37 -14.05
C THR A 127 -0.30 -2.37 -15.39
N HIS A 128 -1.05 -3.44 -15.65
CA HIS A 128 -1.87 -3.58 -16.84
C HIS A 128 -3.28 -3.93 -16.40
N GLU A 129 -4.26 -3.28 -17.01
CA GLU A 129 -5.66 -3.69 -16.88
C GLU A 129 -5.90 -4.80 -17.91
N ASP A 130 -6.31 -5.98 -17.44
CA ASP A 130 -6.90 -7.05 -18.26
C ASP A 130 -8.31 -6.67 -18.73
#